data_AF-A0A957QFT2-F1
#
_entry.id   AF-A0A957QFT2-F1
#
_cell.length_a   1.000
_cell.length_b   1.000
_cell.length_c   1.000
_cell.angle_alpha   90.00
_cell.angle_beta   90.00
_cell.angle_gamma   90.00
#
_symmetry.space_group_name_H-M   'P 1'
#
loop_
_entity.id
_entity.type
_entity.pdbx_description
1 polymer ?
#
loop_
_entity_poly.entity_id
_entity_poly.type
_entity_poly.pdbx_seq_one_letter_code
_entity_poly.pdbx_strand_id
1 'polypeptide(L)'
;MTHTDAGFGLSVLVDGKPLTEYTHNERIYVAAPIGAVYELALTAPADGARYLFVASVDGLSIMDGQPAGSPANQHNGYILRGQSTRIPGFRLDDSNVAQFKFGAVDDAYAAKMGHPTNVGVIGCRIFREKPKPPPMPAAAPGPVLRSAHDVGTEFGQQAEHKVRRVPFEVGELVHTLVIEYASPQSLIEAGIVPASVLGDVDPFPGDADGSGAPPPPGWRSR
;
A
#
# COMPACT_ATOMS: atom_id res chain seq x y z
N MET A 1 10.69 1.09 10.05
CA MET A 1 9.63 1.70 10.90
C MET A 1 8.50 2.08 9.97
N THR A 2 7.24 1.84 10.35
CA THR A 2 6.07 2.21 9.54
C THR A 2 5.99 3.73 9.38
N HIS A 3 5.98 4.25 8.15
CA HIS A 3 5.81 5.69 7.92
C HIS A 3 4.45 6.15 8.44
N THR A 4 4.51 6.82 9.59
CA THR A 4 3.34 7.26 10.35
C THR A 4 3.52 8.75 10.65
N ASP A 5 2.87 9.62 9.88
CA ASP A 5 2.83 11.06 10.14
C ASP A 5 1.44 11.49 10.60
N ALA A 6 1.38 12.32 11.64
CA ALA A 6 0.16 12.72 12.36
C ALA A 6 -0.80 11.57 12.75
N GLY A 7 -0.32 10.32 12.79
CA GLY A 7 -1.13 9.12 13.02
C GLY A 7 -1.84 8.55 11.78
N PHE A 8 -1.62 9.13 10.60
CA PHE A 8 -1.91 8.49 9.32
C PHE A 8 -0.76 7.55 8.94
N GLY A 9 -1.09 6.43 8.30
CA GLY A 9 -0.07 5.49 7.81
C GLY A 9 -0.40 4.90 6.45
N LEU A 10 0.64 4.70 5.66
CA LEU A 10 0.64 3.97 4.39
C LEU A 10 1.85 3.04 4.43
N SER A 11 1.64 1.73 4.25
CA SER A 11 2.74 0.77 4.10
C SER A 11 2.38 -0.32 3.08
N VAL A 12 3.42 -0.91 2.51
CA VAL A 12 3.32 -2.01 1.53
C VAL A 12 3.58 -3.33 2.23
N LEU A 13 2.68 -4.30 2.07
CA LEU A 13 2.74 -5.60 2.75
C LEU A 13 2.92 -6.74 1.75
N VAL A 14 3.82 -7.67 2.03
CA VAL A 14 3.95 -8.96 1.35
C VAL A 14 3.76 -10.07 2.39
N ASP A 15 2.98 -11.10 2.07
CA ASP A 15 2.58 -12.17 3.00
C ASP A 15 2.06 -11.64 4.36
N GLY A 16 1.32 -10.52 4.32
CA GLY A 16 0.76 -9.85 5.49
C GLY A 16 1.78 -9.14 6.41
N LYS A 17 3.05 -9.05 6.00
CA LYS A 17 4.13 -8.35 6.72
C LYS A 17 4.54 -7.07 5.99
N PRO A 18 4.76 -5.93 6.67
CA PRO A 18 5.24 -4.72 6.02
C PRO A 18 6.65 -4.92 5.47
N LEU A 19 6.91 -4.42 4.26
CA LEU A 19 8.25 -4.32 3.70
C LEU A 19 9.10 -3.30 4.49
N THR A 20 10.42 -3.44 4.40
CA THR A 20 11.34 -2.45 4.97
C THR A 20 11.27 -1.16 4.15
N GLU A 21 10.92 -0.08 4.84
CA GLU A 21 10.95 1.29 4.31
C GLU A 21 12.33 1.92 4.55
N TYR A 22 12.91 2.49 3.51
CA TYR A 22 14.21 3.16 3.49
C TYR A 22 14.01 4.65 3.18
N THR A 23 14.50 5.54 4.05
CA THR A 23 14.40 7.00 3.84
C THR A 23 15.67 7.52 3.19
N HIS A 24 15.57 8.20 2.05
CA HIS A 24 16.70 8.82 1.36
C HIS A 24 16.24 10.11 0.65
N ASN A 25 16.94 11.23 0.86
CA ASN A 25 16.57 12.56 0.34
C ASN A 25 15.09 12.92 0.59
N GLU A 26 14.62 12.74 1.84
CA GLU A 26 13.24 13.00 2.29
C GLU A 26 12.15 12.15 1.61
N ARG A 27 12.54 11.21 0.74
CA ARG A 27 11.67 10.26 0.04
C ARG A 27 11.76 8.88 0.69
N ILE A 28 10.72 8.06 0.49
CA ILE A 28 10.59 6.75 1.12
C ILE A 28 10.56 5.69 0.03
N TYR A 29 11.44 4.71 0.15
CA TYR A 29 11.62 3.63 -0.80
C TYR A 29 11.32 2.29 -0.14
N VAL A 30 10.67 1.37 -0.87
CA VAL A 30 10.57 -0.05 -0.48
C VAL A 30 11.19 -0.94 -1.55
N ALA A 31 11.95 -1.93 -1.11
CA ALA A 31 12.52 -2.94 -2.01
C ALA A 31 11.42 -3.92 -2.44
N ALA A 32 10.96 -3.83 -3.68
CA ALA A 32 9.87 -4.61 -4.23
C ALA A 32 10.35 -5.98 -4.75
N PRO A 33 9.93 -7.12 -4.18
CA PRO A 33 10.29 -8.43 -4.71
C PRO A 33 9.51 -8.70 -6.00
N ILE A 34 10.21 -8.80 -7.13
CA ILE A 34 9.59 -9.07 -8.43
C ILE A 34 8.79 -10.37 -8.38
N GLY A 35 7.56 -10.33 -8.89
CA GLY A 35 6.63 -11.45 -8.91
C GLY A 35 5.77 -11.59 -7.63
N ALA A 36 6.10 -10.92 -6.53
CA ALA A 36 5.31 -11.00 -5.31
C ALA A 36 3.97 -10.25 -5.43
N VAL A 37 2.93 -10.84 -4.84
CA VAL A 37 1.65 -10.18 -4.58
C VAL A 37 1.77 -9.33 -3.33
N TYR A 38 1.16 -8.14 -3.32
CA TYR A 38 1.24 -7.22 -2.18
C TYR A 38 -0.11 -6.57 -1.84
N GLU A 39 -0.23 -6.10 -0.59
CA GLU A 39 -1.36 -5.32 -0.09
C GLU A 39 -0.89 -3.91 0.31
N LEU A 40 -1.78 -2.92 0.27
CA LEU A 40 -1.55 -1.62 0.91
C LEU A 40 -2.25 -1.59 2.27
N ALA A 41 -1.52 -1.33 3.36
CA ALA A 41 -2.14 -1.02 4.64
C ALA A 41 -2.33 0.51 4.75
N LEU A 42 -3.57 0.93 4.96
CA LEU A 42 -3.95 2.31 5.23
C LEU A 42 -4.37 2.43 6.69
N THR A 43 -3.87 3.45 7.40
CA THR A 43 -4.17 3.69 8.82
C THR A 43 -4.62 5.12 9.03
N ALA A 44 -5.68 5.31 9.81
CA ALA A 44 -6.19 6.61 10.24
C ALA A 44 -6.04 6.79 11.77
N PRO A 45 -5.79 8.01 12.27
CA PRO A 45 -5.66 8.29 13.69
C PRO A 45 -6.97 8.06 14.43
N ALA A 46 -6.88 7.62 15.68
CA ALA A 46 -8.03 7.32 16.54
C ALA A 46 -8.66 8.58 17.19
N ASP A 47 -8.78 9.67 16.45
CA ASP A 47 -9.33 10.96 16.91
C ASP A 47 -10.87 11.06 16.79
N GLY A 48 -11.49 10.07 16.12
CA GLY A 48 -12.93 10.01 15.89
C GLY A 48 -13.43 10.77 14.66
N ALA A 49 -12.57 11.43 13.89
CA ALA A 49 -12.91 12.06 12.61
C ALA A 49 -12.93 11.03 11.46
N ARG A 50 -13.68 11.33 10.39
CA ARG A 50 -13.70 10.53 9.16
C ARG A 50 -12.74 11.12 8.14
N TYR A 51 -11.98 10.24 7.51
CA TYR A 51 -10.96 10.57 6.51
C TYR A 51 -11.16 9.76 5.24
N LEU A 52 -11.07 10.42 4.09
CA LEU A 52 -11.09 9.81 2.76
C LEU A 52 -9.64 9.65 2.28
N PHE A 53 -9.24 8.40 2.04
CA PHE A 53 -7.96 8.01 1.48
C PHE A 53 -8.12 7.76 -0.02
N VAL A 54 -7.68 8.73 -0.83
CA VAL A 54 -7.62 8.64 -2.29
C VAL A 54 -6.22 8.14 -2.65
N ALA A 55 -6.12 6.85 -2.98
CA ALA A 55 -4.84 6.18 -3.23
C ALA A 55 -4.67 5.74 -4.68
N SER A 56 -3.42 5.71 -5.13
CA SER A 56 -3.03 5.40 -6.50
C SER A 56 -1.73 4.58 -6.54
N VAL A 57 -1.65 3.66 -7.51
CA VAL A 57 -0.47 2.84 -7.81
C VAL A 57 -0.10 3.09 -9.27
N ASP A 58 1.17 3.41 -9.54
CA ASP A 58 1.71 3.76 -10.87
C ASP A 58 0.95 4.89 -11.59
N GLY A 59 0.35 5.81 -10.81
CA GLY A 59 -0.50 6.88 -11.33
C GLY A 59 -1.93 6.46 -11.69
N LEU A 60 -2.32 5.21 -11.46
CA LEU A 60 -3.69 4.72 -11.63
C LEU A 60 -4.42 4.69 -10.28
N SER A 61 -5.68 5.12 -10.26
CA SER A 61 -6.54 5.09 -9.08
C SER A 61 -6.85 3.63 -8.70
N ILE A 62 -6.70 3.29 -7.42
CA ILE A 62 -6.99 1.92 -6.95
C ILE A 62 -8.49 1.59 -6.92
N MET A 63 -9.35 2.55 -7.23
CA MET A 63 -10.81 2.41 -7.18
C MET A 63 -11.45 2.09 -8.54
N ASP A 64 -10.79 2.44 -9.64
CA ASP A 64 -11.32 2.34 -11.01
C ASP A 64 -10.27 2.04 -12.09
N GLY A 65 -8.98 1.97 -11.74
CA GLY A 65 -7.89 1.70 -12.68
C GLY A 65 -7.65 2.82 -13.71
N GLN A 66 -8.32 3.97 -13.58
CA GLN A 66 -8.15 5.13 -14.44
C GLN A 66 -7.02 6.04 -13.93
N PRO A 67 -6.47 6.95 -14.76
CA PRO A 67 -5.51 7.96 -14.31
C PRO A 67 -6.01 8.69 -13.06
N ALA A 68 -5.19 8.69 -12.00
CA ALA A 68 -5.57 9.20 -10.69
C ALA A 68 -5.64 10.74 -10.66
N GLY A 69 -6.65 11.28 -10.00
CA GLY A 69 -6.82 12.74 -9.88
C GLY A 69 -7.51 13.40 -11.06
N SER A 70 -8.13 12.62 -11.96
CA SER A 70 -9.07 13.16 -12.94
C SER A 70 -10.31 13.76 -12.24
N PRO A 71 -11.06 14.69 -12.87
CA PRO A 71 -12.29 15.22 -12.29
C PRO A 71 -13.33 14.16 -11.91
N ALA A 72 -13.30 12.99 -12.55
CA ALA A 72 -14.20 11.88 -12.29
C ALA A 72 -13.80 10.99 -11.10
N ASN A 73 -12.52 10.99 -10.69
CA ASN A 73 -12.00 10.09 -9.66
C ASN A 73 -11.13 10.74 -8.57
N GLN A 74 -10.92 12.06 -8.61
CA GLN A 74 -10.14 12.80 -7.60
C GLN A 74 -10.63 12.64 -6.14
N HIS A 75 -11.85 12.15 -5.94
CA HIS A 75 -12.44 11.88 -4.62
C HIS A 75 -12.92 10.42 -4.45
N ASN A 76 -12.48 9.50 -5.32
CA ASN A 76 -12.79 8.08 -5.17
C ASN A 76 -11.76 7.43 -4.23
N GLY A 77 -12.22 6.84 -3.12
CA GLY A 77 -11.29 6.30 -2.13
C GLY A 77 -11.97 5.56 -0.97
N TYR A 78 -11.15 5.12 -0.02
CA TYR A 78 -11.60 4.40 1.18
C TYR A 78 -11.82 5.38 2.35
N ILE A 79 -12.89 5.19 3.11
CA ILE A 79 -13.22 6.07 4.25
C ILE A 79 -12.90 5.36 5.57
N LEU A 80 -11.96 5.92 6.34
CA LEU A 80 -11.50 5.40 7.62
C LEU A 80 -11.84 6.37 8.78
N ARG A 81 -11.91 5.83 9.99
CA ARG A 81 -12.29 6.54 11.24
C ARG A 81 -11.62 5.87 12.45
N GLY A 82 -10.30 6.03 12.58
CA GLY A 82 -9.52 5.45 13.69
C GLY A 82 -9.23 3.95 13.57
N GLN A 83 -9.49 3.34 12.43
CA GLN A 83 -9.07 1.96 12.12
C GLN A 83 -8.07 1.92 10.97
N SER A 84 -7.29 0.84 10.91
CA SER A 84 -6.54 0.44 9.71
C SER A 84 -7.38 -0.47 8.80
N THR A 85 -7.07 -0.48 7.51
CA THR A 85 -7.57 -1.47 6.54
C THR A 85 -6.44 -1.96 5.65
N ARG A 86 -6.58 -3.15 5.07
CA ARG A 86 -5.69 -3.64 4.01
C ARG A 86 -6.43 -3.63 2.68
N ILE A 87 -5.80 -3.11 1.64
CA ILE A 87 -6.34 -3.10 0.28
C ILE A 87 -5.50 -4.08 -0.56
N PRO A 88 -6.04 -5.24 -0.97
CA PRO A 88 -5.25 -6.26 -1.65
C PRO A 88 -5.02 -5.99 -3.15
N GLY A 89 -5.69 -4.99 -3.73
CA GLY A 89 -5.69 -4.80 -5.18
C GLY A 89 -6.52 -3.62 -5.69
N PHE A 90 -6.51 -3.45 -7.01
CA PHE A 90 -7.40 -2.55 -7.74
C PHE A 90 -8.85 -3.03 -7.60
N ARG A 91 -9.76 -2.14 -7.22
CA ARG A 91 -11.17 -2.48 -7.02
C ARG A 91 -11.88 -2.76 -8.34
N LEU A 92 -12.65 -3.85 -8.39
CA LEU A 92 -13.46 -4.24 -9.55
C LEU A 92 -14.94 -3.96 -9.32
N ASP A 93 -15.45 -4.28 -8.12
CA ASP A 93 -16.82 -3.99 -7.69
C ASP A 93 -16.89 -3.78 -6.17
N ASP A 94 -18.06 -3.90 -5.55
CA ASP A 94 -18.25 -3.68 -4.11
C ASP A 94 -17.60 -4.78 -3.22
N SER A 95 -17.29 -5.96 -3.76
CA SER A 95 -16.68 -7.10 -3.06
C SER A 95 -15.40 -7.66 -3.70
N ASN A 96 -15.11 -7.37 -4.97
CA ASN A 96 -13.95 -7.88 -5.73
C ASN A 96 -12.79 -6.88 -5.86
N VAL A 97 -11.56 -7.41 -5.88
CA VAL A 97 -10.33 -6.69 -6.28
C VAL A 97 -9.45 -7.56 -7.20
N ALA A 98 -8.75 -6.93 -8.14
CA ALA A 98 -7.64 -7.52 -8.89
C ALA A 98 -6.33 -7.26 -8.12
N GLN A 99 -5.68 -8.33 -7.66
CA GLN A 99 -4.53 -8.24 -6.74
C GLN A 99 -3.38 -7.38 -7.30
N PHE A 100 -2.73 -6.60 -6.44
CA PHE A 100 -1.47 -5.96 -6.81
C PHE A 100 -0.34 -6.99 -6.90
N LYS A 101 0.50 -6.87 -7.92
CA LYS A 101 1.67 -7.73 -8.12
C LYS A 101 2.82 -6.91 -8.68
N PHE A 102 4.02 -7.09 -8.12
CA PHE A 102 5.23 -6.49 -8.68
C PHE A 102 5.61 -7.18 -9.99
N GLY A 103 5.67 -6.42 -11.08
CA GLY A 103 6.14 -6.90 -12.39
C GLY A 103 7.61 -6.55 -12.64
N ALA A 104 8.21 -7.17 -13.65
CA ALA A 104 9.39 -6.59 -14.30
C ALA A 104 8.97 -5.36 -15.11
N VAL A 105 9.91 -4.46 -15.40
CA VAL A 105 9.64 -3.20 -16.16
C VAL A 105 9.02 -3.51 -17.54
N ASP A 106 9.49 -4.57 -18.21
CA ASP A 106 8.98 -5.01 -19.52
C ASP A 106 7.59 -5.66 -19.47
N ASP A 107 7.12 -6.06 -18.28
CA ASP A 107 5.82 -6.73 -18.05
C ASP A 107 4.80 -5.84 -17.32
N ALA A 108 5.16 -4.59 -17.00
CA ALA A 108 4.38 -3.70 -16.16
C ALA A 108 2.99 -3.37 -16.76
N TYR A 109 1.95 -3.40 -15.93
CA TYR A 109 0.57 -3.07 -16.33
C TYR A 109 0.46 -1.66 -16.94
N ALA A 110 1.24 -0.70 -16.42
CA ALA A 110 1.33 0.67 -16.96
C ALA A 110 1.86 0.73 -18.41
N ALA A 111 2.75 -0.19 -18.81
CA ALA A 111 3.24 -0.29 -20.18
C ALA A 111 2.15 -0.80 -21.14
N LYS A 112 1.28 -1.71 -20.67
CA LYS A 112 0.09 -2.17 -21.42
C LYS A 112 -1.04 -1.13 -21.49
N MET A 113 -1.02 -0.11 -20.64
CA MET A 113 -2.02 0.97 -20.56
C MET A 113 -1.52 2.34 -21.07
N GLY A 114 -0.30 2.42 -21.62
CA GLY A 114 0.17 3.56 -22.42
C GLY A 114 0.69 4.80 -21.66
N HIS A 115 0.96 4.71 -20.35
CA HIS A 115 1.36 5.88 -19.54
C HIS A 115 2.58 5.58 -18.63
N PRO A 116 3.82 5.80 -19.11
CA PRO A 116 5.05 5.32 -18.44
C PRO A 116 5.64 6.25 -17.36
N THR A 117 5.03 7.40 -17.03
CA THR A 117 5.72 8.46 -16.24
C THR A 117 5.70 8.29 -14.72
N ASN A 118 4.94 7.32 -14.18
CA ASN A 118 4.74 7.17 -12.73
C ASN A 118 5.02 5.74 -12.21
N VAL A 119 5.65 4.87 -13.01
CA VAL A 119 5.94 3.48 -12.63
C VAL A 119 6.86 3.44 -11.40
N GLY A 120 6.51 2.62 -10.41
CA GLY A 120 7.27 2.55 -9.16
C GLY A 120 6.81 3.53 -8.08
N VAL A 121 5.60 4.12 -8.21
CA VAL A 121 5.09 5.12 -7.25
C VAL A 121 3.73 4.73 -6.69
N ILE A 122 3.61 4.72 -5.36
CA ILE A 122 2.37 4.58 -4.62
C ILE A 122 2.11 5.92 -3.91
N GLY A 123 0.95 6.52 -4.17
CA GLY A 123 0.55 7.79 -3.57
C GLY A 123 -0.78 7.68 -2.85
N CYS A 124 -0.95 8.42 -1.74
CA CYS A 124 -2.21 8.53 -1.04
C CYS A 124 -2.45 9.97 -0.56
N ARG A 125 -3.54 10.59 -1.04
CA ARG A 125 -4.05 11.87 -0.56
C ARG A 125 -5.14 11.63 0.47
N ILE A 126 -5.06 12.32 1.61
CA ILE A 126 -5.97 12.12 2.74
C ILE A 126 -6.75 13.40 2.99
N PHE A 127 -8.08 13.31 2.86
CA PHE A 127 -9.00 14.42 3.07
C PHE A 127 -9.82 14.22 4.34
N ARG A 128 -10.04 15.28 5.12
CA ARG A 128 -10.97 15.26 6.27
C ARG A 128 -12.40 15.51 5.80
N GLU A 129 -13.39 14.87 6.42
CA GLU A 129 -14.79 15.20 6.15
C GLU A 129 -15.10 16.63 6.61
N LYS A 130 -15.91 17.37 5.84
CA LYS A 130 -16.46 18.66 6.29
C LYS A 130 -17.24 18.47 7.60
N PRO A 131 -17.12 19.39 8.57
CA PRO A 131 -18.02 19.42 9.72
C PRO A 131 -19.45 19.55 9.22
N LYS A 132 -20.32 18.58 9.57
CA LYS A 132 -21.75 18.75 9.31
C LYS A 132 -22.25 19.96 10.10
N PRO A 133 -23.09 20.83 9.50
CA PRO A 133 -23.79 21.85 10.26
C PRO A 133 -24.52 21.18 11.44
N PRO A 134 -24.61 21.84 12.62
CA PRO A 134 -25.42 21.32 13.71
C PRO A 134 -26.85 21.08 13.18
N PRO A 135 -27.50 19.97 13.54
CA PRO A 135 -28.84 19.68 13.03
C PRO A 135 -29.77 20.82 13.43
N MET A 136 -30.39 21.47 12.44
CA MET A 136 -31.55 22.33 12.69
C MET A 136 -32.60 21.49 13.44
N PRO A 137 -33.27 22.05 14.45
CA PRO A 137 -34.31 21.32 15.18
C PRO A 137 -35.37 20.83 14.19
N ALA A 138 -35.53 19.51 14.10
CA ALA A 138 -36.33 18.88 13.06
C ALA A 138 -37.83 19.07 13.33
N ALA A 139 -38.58 19.46 12.30
CA ALA A 139 -40.02 19.24 12.28
C ALA A 139 -40.32 17.74 12.26
N ALA A 140 -41.42 17.32 12.88
CA ALA A 140 -41.71 15.90 13.13
C ALA A 140 -41.86 15.08 11.83
N PRO A 141 -41.33 13.83 11.78
CA PRO A 141 -41.37 13.00 10.58
C PRO A 141 -42.73 12.37 10.32
N GLY A 142 -43.16 12.37 9.05
CA GLY A 142 -44.26 11.54 8.57
C GLY A 142 -43.82 10.09 8.29
N PRO A 143 -44.76 9.14 8.14
CA PRO A 143 -44.44 7.71 7.97
C PRO A 143 -43.86 7.39 6.59
N VAL A 144 -42.83 6.54 6.56
CA VAL A 144 -42.21 6.03 5.32
C VAL A 144 -42.29 4.50 5.24
N LEU A 145 -42.77 4.01 4.10
CA LEU A 145 -42.93 2.59 3.79
C LEU A 145 -41.59 1.93 3.46
N ARG A 146 -41.40 0.66 3.85
CA ARG A 146 -40.24 -0.16 3.48
C ARG A 146 -40.67 -1.36 2.65
N SER A 147 -39.91 -1.68 1.60
CA SER A 147 -40.01 -2.94 0.86
C SER A 147 -38.75 -3.78 1.11
N ALA A 148 -38.92 -5.10 1.16
CA ALA A 148 -37.87 -6.10 1.25
C ALA A 148 -37.79 -6.94 -0.04
N HIS A 149 -36.69 -7.65 -0.25
CA HIS A 149 -36.43 -8.86 -1.08
C HIS A 149 -34.96 -9.26 -0.76
N ASP A 150 -34.55 -10.49 -1.01
CA ASP A 150 -33.25 -10.98 -0.53
C ASP A 150 -32.59 -12.07 -1.40
N VAL A 151 -31.26 -12.19 -1.24
CA VAL A 151 -30.30 -13.21 -1.68
C VAL A 151 -30.02 -13.49 -3.17
N GLY A 152 -28.74 -13.83 -3.46
CA GLY A 152 -28.17 -14.42 -4.69
C GLY A 152 -26.65 -14.70 -4.52
N THR A 153 -26.04 -15.67 -5.24
CA THR A 153 -24.62 -16.10 -5.04
C THR A 153 -24.00 -16.80 -6.29
N GLU A 154 -22.64 -16.92 -6.32
CA GLU A 154 -21.70 -17.59 -7.28
C GLU A 154 -21.05 -16.70 -8.38
N PHE A 155 -19.78 -16.88 -8.83
CA PHE A 155 -18.68 -17.82 -8.50
C PHE A 155 -17.28 -17.21 -8.84
N GLY A 156 -16.21 -17.58 -8.11
CA GLY A 156 -14.80 -17.30 -8.50
C GLY A 156 -13.77 -17.46 -7.36
N GLN A 157 -12.46 -17.60 -7.66
CA GLN A 157 -11.41 -17.50 -6.63
C GLN A 157 -11.08 -16.01 -6.39
N GLN A 158 -11.66 -15.48 -5.32
CA GLN A 158 -11.76 -14.06 -5.00
C GLN A 158 -11.22 -13.82 -3.58
N ALA A 159 -10.44 -12.75 -3.38
CA ALA A 159 -10.19 -12.23 -2.03
C ALA A 159 -11.37 -11.31 -1.65
N GLU A 160 -12.20 -11.73 -0.69
CA GLU A 160 -13.33 -10.90 -0.24
C GLU A 160 -12.84 -9.62 0.44
N HIS A 161 -13.19 -8.46 -0.11
CA HIS A 161 -13.01 -7.16 0.56
C HIS A 161 -14.33 -6.38 0.59
N LYS A 162 -15.22 -6.76 1.52
CA LYS A 162 -16.57 -6.19 1.68
C LYS A 162 -16.49 -4.75 2.19
N VAL A 163 -16.91 -3.79 1.38
CA VAL A 163 -17.09 -2.39 1.80
C VAL A 163 -18.57 -1.99 1.78
N ARG A 164 -18.88 -0.88 2.42
CA ARG A 164 -20.18 -0.22 2.32
C ARG A 164 -19.99 1.18 1.76
N ARG A 165 -20.69 1.52 0.68
CA ARG A 165 -20.74 2.90 0.18
C ARG A 165 -21.41 3.77 1.24
N VAL A 166 -20.74 4.85 1.63
CA VAL A 166 -21.22 5.80 2.65
C VAL A 166 -21.00 7.22 2.15
N PRO A 167 -21.97 8.15 2.35
CA PRO A 167 -21.80 9.54 1.95
C PRO A 167 -20.65 10.20 2.74
N PHE A 168 -19.92 11.07 2.06
CA PHE A 168 -18.78 11.81 2.61
C PHE A 168 -18.67 13.14 1.89
N GLU A 169 -18.64 14.24 2.64
CA GLU A 169 -18.42 15.56 2.08
C GLU A 169 -16.93 15.92 2.18
N VAL A 170 -16.25 15.94 1.03
CA VAL A 170 -14.81 16.24 0.97
C VAL A 170 -14.53 17.64 1.48
N GLY A 171 -13.69 17.71 2.52
CA GLY A 171 -13.15 18.94 3.10
C GLY A 171 -11.70 19.16 2.70
N GLU A 172 -10.88 19.51 3.68
CA GLU A 172 -9.47 19.86 3.53
C GLU A 172 -8.60 18.63 3.23
N LEU A 173 -7.61 18.80 2.34
CA LEU A 173 -6.49 17.87 2.18
C LEU A 173 -5.58 18.02 3.40
N VAL A 174 -5.63 17.08 4.33
CA VAL A 174 -4.86 17.14 5.58
C VAL A 174 -3.47 16.51 5.44
N HIS A 175 -3.29 15.57 4.52
CA HIS A 175 -2.01 14.88 4.38
C HIS A 175 -1.81 14.22 3.00
N THR A 176 -0.56 13.98 2.62
CA THR A 176 -0.17 13.25 1.39
C THR A 176 1.01 12.34 1.68
N LEU A 177 0.81 11.03 1.53
CA LEU A 177 1.83 9.99 1.71
C LEU A 177 2.30 9.52 0.34
N VAL A 178 3.62 9.32 0.18
CA VAL A 178 4.24 8.81 -1.05
C VAL A 178 5.26 7.73 -0.69
N ILE A 179 5.19 6.59 -1.35
CA ILE A 179 6.19 5.53 -1.31
C ILE A 179 6.62 5.23 -2.74
N GLU A 180 7.93 5.27 -2.98
CA GLU A 180 8.53 4.73 -4.18
C GLU A 180 8.90 3.26 -3.96
N TYR A 181 8.79 2.46 -5.01
CA TYR A 181 9.16 1.05 -4.99
C TYR A 181 9.98 0.71 -6.23
N ALA A 182 11.06 -0.04 -6.02
CA ALA A 182 11.97 -0.43 -7.09
C ALA A 182 12.57 -1.80 -6.79
N SER A 183 13.26 -2.38 -7.77
CA SER A 183 13.98 -3.65 -7.54
C SER A 183 15.05 -3.47 -6.45
N PRO A 184 15.36 -4.51 -5.64
CA PRO A 184 16.41 -4.42 -4.64
C PRO A 184 17.76 -3.99 -5.24
N GLN A 185 18.10 -4.51 -6.43
CA GLN A 185 19.32 -4.15 -7.15
C GLN A 185 19.36 -2.65 -7.49
N SER A 186 18.28 -2.09 -8.04
CA SER A 186 18.21 -0.66 -8.39
C SER A 186 18.36 0.25 -7.18
N LEU A 187 17.84 -0.14 -6.00
CA LEU A 187 18.02 0.61 -4.76
C LEU A 187 19.45 0.49 -4.19
N ILE A 188 20.13 -0.63 -4.44
CA ILE A 188 21.54 -0.82 -4.08
C ILE A 188 22.44 0.02 -4.99
N GLU A 189 22.23 -0.01 -6.30
CA GLU A 189 22.95 0.80 -7.28
C GLU A 189 22.77 2.31 -7.05
N ALA A 190 21.58 2.73 -6.58
CA ALA A 190 21.29 4.10 -6.18
C ALA A 190 21.81 4.49 -4.78
N GLY A 191 22.43 3.57 -4.02
CA GLY A 191 22.94 3.81 -2.67
C GLY A 191 21.87 3.97 -1.57
N ILE A 192 20.60 3.64 -1.87
CA ILE A 192 19.45 3.76 -0.96
C ILE A 192 19.37 2.55 -0.01
N VAL A 193 19.75 1.38 -0.51
CA VAL A 193 19.80 0.11 0.24
C VAL A 193 21.27 -0.34 0.32
N PRO A 194 21.79 -0.75 1.48
CA PRO A 194 23.15 -1.29 1.55
C PRO A 194 23.25 -2.60 0.75
N ALA A 195 24.28 -2.72 -0.09
CA ALA A 195 24.56 -3.93 -0.89
C ALA A 195 24.68 -5.20 -0.03
N SER A 196 25.17 -5.04 1.20
CA SER A 196 25.17 -6.06 2.26
C SER A 196 25.26 -5.33 3.61
N VAL A 197 24.48 -5.76 4.61
CA VAL A 197 24.56 -5.20 5.98
C VAL A 197 25.86 -5.65 6.68
N LEU A 198 26.54 -6.67 6.14
CA LEU A 198 27.80 -7.23 6.65
C LEU A 198 29.02 -6.79 5.81
N GLY A 199 28.83 -5.97 4.77
CA GLY A 199 29.84 -5.68 3.75
C GLY A 199 30.08 -6.86 2.80
N ASP A 200 31.16 -6.78 2.01
CA ASP A 200 31.68 -7.93 1.26
C ASP A 200 32.22 -8.97 2.24
N VAL A 201 31.38 -9.95 2.56
CA VAL A 201 31.80 -11.19 3.21
C VAL A 201 32.27 -12.14 2.13
N ASP A 202 33.60 -12.31 2.03
CA ASP A 202 34.18 -13.43 1.32
C ASP A 202 33.81 -14.73 2.06
N PRO A 203 33.07 -15.67 1.43
CA PRO A 203 32.74 -16.95 2.05
C PRO A 203 33.90 -17.95 2.02
N PHE A 204 34.98 -17.68 1.28
CA PHE A 204 36.15 -18.56 1.11
C PHE A 204 37.50 -17.81 1.22
N PRO A 205 37.76 -17.04 2.30
CA PRO A 205 38.98 -16.23 2.44
C PRO A 205 40.27 -17.06 2.62
N GLY A 206 40.17 -18.39 2.67
CA GLY A 206 41.28 -19.33 2.80
C GLY A 206 41.76 -19.98 1.49
N ASP A 207 41.10 -19.71 0.35
CA ASP A 207 41.45 -20.31 -0.95
C ASP A 207 42.83 -19.85 -1.49
N ALA A 208 43.46 -18.87 -0.85
CA ALA A 208 44.83 -18.43 -1.13
C ALA A 208 45.91 -19.39 -0.58
N ASP A 209 45.62 -20.16 0.47
CA ASP A 209 46.66 -20.76 1.34
C ASP A 209 46.69 -22.30 1.30
N GLY A 210 45.64 -22.95 0.80
CA GLY A 210 45.57 -24.41 0.59
C GLY A 210 45.71 -25.27 1.85
N SER A 211 45.68 -24.68 3.05
CA SER A 211 45.82 -25.39 4.32
C SER A 211 44.44 -25.72 4.92
N GLY A 212 44.25 -27.00 5.28
CA GLY A 212 43.00 -27.46 5.90
C GLY A 212 42.75 -26.83 7.27
N ALA A 213 41.47 -26.76 7.67
CA ALA A 213 41.06 -26.10 8.90
C ALA A 213 41.87 -26.56 10.14
N PRO A 214 42.56 -25.66 10.85
CA PRO A 214 43.30 -26.03 12.06
C PRO A 214 42.33 -26.45 13.17
N PRO A 215 42.70 -27.42 14.03
CA PRO A 215 41.85 -27.85 15.13
C PRO A 215 41.65 -26.71 16.14
N PRO A 216 40.44 -26.54 16.70
CA PRO A 216 40.16 -25.43 17.61
C PRO A 216 40.96 -25.57 18.93
N PRO A 217 41.26 -24.46 19.62
CA PRO A 217 42.03 -24.47 20.86
C PRO A 217 41.47 -25.46 21.89
N GLY A 218 42.29 -26.43 22.31
CA GLY A 218 41.92 -27.47 23.27
C GLY A 218 41.32 -28.75 22.67
N TRP A 219 41.14 -28.84 21.34
CA TRP A 219 40.74 -30.08 20.69
C TRP A 219 41.84 -31.16 20.84
N ARG A 220 41.43 -32.36 21.25
CA ARG A 220 42.30 -33.54 21.35
C ARG A 220 41.68 -34.67 20.54
N SER A 221 42.43 -35.23 19.60
CA SER A 221 42.09 -36.52 18.99
C SER A 221 42.05 -37.59 20.09
N ARG A 222 41.02 -38.44 20.05
CA ARG A 222 40.86 -39.57 20.97
C ARG A 222 41.75 -40.75 20.58
#